data_AF-A0A5C7N983-F1
#
_entry.id   AF-A0A5C7N983-F1
#
_cell.length_a   1.000
_cell.length_b   1.000
_cell.length_c   1.000
_cell.angle_alpha   90.00
_cell.angle_beta   90.00
_cell.angle_gamma   90.00
#
_symmetry.space_group_name_H-M   'P 1'
#
loop_
_entity.id
_entity.type
_entity.pdbx_description
1 polymer ?
#
loop_
_entity_poly.entity_id
_entity_poly.type
_entity_poly.pdbx_seq_one_letter_code
_entity_poly.pdbx_strand_id
1 'polypeptide(L)' 'VRPGAKITVLHRSAGGGRVLAVDGARVAVDAELAALIEAEPEHD' A
#
# COMPACT_ATOMS: atom_id res chain seq x y z
N VAL A 1 -7.80 0.74 -4.74
CA VAL A 1 -6.49 0.51 -5.43
C VAL A 1 -6.76 -0.41 -6.61
N ARG A 2 -6.10 -0.20 -7.75
CA ARG A 2 -6.27 -1.02 -8.96
C ARG A 2 -4.90 -1.59 -9.40
N PRO A 3 -4.86 -2.75 -10.08
CA PRO A 3 -3.62 -3.22 -10.71
C PRO A 3 -2.98 -2.15 -11.58
N GLY A 4 -1.65 -2.04 -11.51
CA GLY A 4 -0.86 -1.02 -12.22
C GLY A 4 -0.87 0.37 -11.58
N ALA A 5 -1.59 0.60 -10.48
CA ALA A 5 -1.46 1.84 -9.72
C ALA A 5 -0.07 1.93 -9.06
N LYS A 6 0.58 3.09 -9.17
CA LYS A 6 1.77 3.37 -8.37
C LYS A 6 1.35 3.66 -6.94
N ILE A 7 1.99 2.98 -5.99
CA ILE A 7 1.70 3.12 -4.57
C ILE A 7 2.99 3.45 -3.81
N THR A 8 2.89 4.31 -2.81
CA THR A 8 3.97 4.51 -1.84
C THR A 8 3.48 4.09 -0.46
N VAL A 9 4.24 3.23 0.21
CA VAL A 9 3.97 2.88 1.61
C VAL A 9 4.47 4.02 2.49
N LEU A 10 3.55 4.84 3.01
CA LEU A 10 3.86 5.97 3.88
C LEU A 10 4.14 5.55 5.32
N HIS A 11 3.43 4.52 5.80
CA HIS A 11 3.58 4.03 7.16
C HIS A 11 3.31 2.53 7.27
N ARG A 12 4.06 1.87 8.15
CA ARG A 12 3.86 0.47 8.54
C ARG A 12 3.51 0.42 10.01
N SER A 13 2.29 -0.01 10.33
CA SER A 13 1.87 -0.19 11.72
C SER A 13 2.47 -1.46 12.32
N ALA A 14 2.57 -1.51 13.65
CA ALA A 14 3.03 -2.68 14.40
C ALA A 14 2.14 -3.92 14.19
N GLY A 15 0.83 -3.71 13.99
CA GLY A 15 -0.14 -4.79 13.74
C GLY A 15 -0.20 -5.29 12.30
N GLY A 16 0.69 -4.85 11.41
CA GLY A 16 0.74 -5.31 10.02
C GLY A 16 -0.03 -4.46 9.01
N GLY A 17 -0.93 -3.58 9.46
CA GLY A 17 -1.61 -2.59 8.60
C GLY A 17 -0.63 -1.56 8.01
N ARG A 18 -1.08 -0.88 6.94
CA ARG A 18 -0.28 0.07 6.14
C ARG A 18 -1.07 1.34 5.82
N VAL A 19 -0.38 2.45 5.66
CA VAL A 19 -0.94 3.66 5.02
C VAL A 19 -0.29 3.82 3.65
N LEU A 20 -1.10 3.83 2.59
CA LEU A 20 -0.68 3.95 1.21
C LEU A 20 -1.00 5.35 0.68
N ALA A 21 -0.06 5.96 -0.06
CA ALA A 21 -0.36 7.03 -0.99
C ALA A 21 -0.66 6.42 -2.37
N VAL A 22 -1.84 6.73 -2.92
CA VAL A 22 -2.29 6.26 -4.25
C VAL A 22 -3.08 7.38 -4.91
N ASP A 23 -2.68 7.80 -6.11
CA ASP A 23 -3.38 8.84 -6.91
C ASP A 23 -3.72 10.12 -6.09
N GLY A 24 -2.80 10.55 -5.22
CA GLY A 24 -2.98 11.73 -4.36
C GLY A 24 -3.85 11.51 -3.11
N ALA A 25 -4.52 10.35 -2.98
CA ALA A 25 -5.24 9.95 -1.79
C ALA A 25 -4.34 9.23 -0.78
N ARG A 26 -4.73 9.30 0.50
CA ARG A 26 -4.13 8.49 1.58
C ARG A 26 -5.14 7.45 2.05
N VAL A 27 -4.77 6.18 1.96
CA VAL A 27 -5.65 5.06 2.26
C VAL A 27 -4.99 4.21 3.34
N ALA A 28 -5.68 4.03 4.47
CA ALA A 28 -5.30 3.04 5.47
C ALA A 28 -5.86 1.68 5.08
N VAL A 29 -5.03 0.65 5.14
CA VAL A 29 -5.41 -0.75 4.92
C VAL A 29 -4.96 -1.57 6.13
N ASP A 30 -5.79 -2.51 6.56
CA ASP A 30 -5.43 -3.44 7.63
C ASP A 30 -4.44 -4.51 7.14
N ALA A 31 -4.03 -5.40 8.05
CA ALA A 31 -3.06 -6.43 7.75
C ALA A 31 -3.58 -7.50 6.78
N GLU A 32 -4.87 -7.83 6.85
CA GLU A 32 -5.49 -8.85 5.99
C GLU A 32 -5.55 -8.35 4.55
N LEU A 33 -6.07 -7.13 4.34
CA LEU A 33 -6.13 -6.51 3.02
C LEU A 33 -4.72 -6.23 2.48
N ALA A 34 -3.78 -5.80 3.32
CA ALA A 34 -2.39 -5.59 2.89
C ALA A 34 -1.72 -6.88 2.39
N ALA A 35 -2.05 -8.04 2.96
CA ALA A 35 -1.51 -9.33 2.54
C ALA A 35 -2.06 -9.80 1.18
N LEU A 36 -3.21 -9.26 0.74
CA LEU A 36 -3.84 -9.59 -0.54
C LEU A 36 -3.42 -8.64 -1.68
N ILE A 37 -2.66 -7.58 -1.39
CA ILE A 37 -2.19 -6.64 -2.40
C ILE A 37 -0.78 -7.05 -2.84
N GLU A 38 -0.67 -7.51 -4.08
CA GLU A 38 0.61 -7.73 -4.74
C GLU A 38 1.17 -6.42 -5.26
N ALA A 39 2.46 -6.18 -5.01
CA ALA A 39 3.16 -4.99 -5.49
C ALA A 39 4.63 -5.34 -5.78
N GLU A 40 5.15 -4.80 -6.87
CA GLU A 40 6.55 -4.91 -7.24
C GLU A 40 7.31 -3.64 -6.81
N PRO A 41 8.56 -3.74 -6.33
CA PRO A 41 9.38 -2.57 -6.09
C PRO A 41 9.65 -1.81 -7.39
N GLU A 42 9.54 -0.49 -7.36
CA GLU A 42 10.01 0.34 -8.47
C GLU A 42 11.55 0.33 -8.44
N HIS A 43 12.15 -0.07 -9.57
CA HIS A 43 13.59 -0.03 -9.79
C HIS A 43 13.88 1.18 -10.71
N ASP A 44 14.93 1.95 -10.39
CA ASP A 44 15.43 3.04 -11.25
C ASP A 44 16.04 2.52 -12.56
#